data_AF-A0A3D0VV30-F1
#
_entry.id   AF-A0A3D0VV30-F1
#
_cell.length_a   1.000
_cell.length_b   1.000
_cell.length_c   1.000
_cell.angle_alpha   90.00
_cell.angle_beta   90.00
_cell.angle_gamma   90.00
#
_symmetry.space_group_name_H-M   'P 1'
#
loop_
_entity.id
_entity.type
_entity.pdbx_description
1 polymer ?
#
loop_
_entity_poly.entity_id
_entity_poly.type
_entity_poly.pdbx_seq_one_letter_code
_entity_poly.pdbx_strand_id
1 'polypeptide(L)'
;STSAHRVALIDAGHVVQNLYLACEAVGCGTCAVAAIDQEVADALCRVDGKDEFIVYAAPVGLSDPEKNREGNRKMYAQTILESNAVKPLEK
;
A
#
# COMPACT_ATOMS: atom_id res chain seq x y z
N SER A 1 -7.90 -3.28 -27.23
CA SER A 1 -9.20 -3.18 -26.53
C SER A 1 -9.13 -2.03 -25.55
N THR A 2 -10.05 -1.08 -25.60
CA THR A 2 -10.04 0.12 -24.73
C THR A 2 -10.33 -0.18 -23.26
N SER A 3 -10.73 -1.41 -22.90
CA SER A 3 -11.01 -1.83 -21.52
C SER A 3 -9.92 -2.67 -20.85
N ALA A 4 -8.88 -3.08 -21.59
CA ALA A 4 -7.90 -4.05 -21.12
C ALA A 4 -7.16 -3.57 -19.86
N HIS A 5 -6.79 -2.29 -19.80
CA HIS A 5 -6.12 -1.70 -18.63
C HIS A 5 -6.98 -1.76 -17.36
N ARG A 6 -8.30 -1.61 -17.48
CA ARG A 6 -9.21 -1.68 -16.32
C ARG A 6 -9.26 -3.09 -15.75
N VAL A 7 -9.40 -4.09 -16.62
CA VAL A 7 -9.45 -5.49 -16.20
C VAL A 7 -8.11 -5.91 -15.58
N ALA A 8 -7.00 -5.55 -16.22
CA ALA A 8 -5.66 -5.84 -15.70
C ALA A 8 -5.43 -5.26 -14.28
N LEU A 9 -5.86 -4.02 -14.04
CA LEU A 9 -5.73 -3.39 -12.71
C LEU A 9 -6.65 -4.03 -11.66
N ILE A 10 -7.84 -4.50 -12.05
CA ILE A 10 -8.74 -5.26 -11.15
C ILE A 10 -8.08 -6.59 -10.77
N ASP A 11 -7.52 -7.30 -11.75
CA ASP A 11 -6.84 -8.58 -11.52
C ASP A 11 -5.61 -8.40 -10.62
N ALA A 12 -4.83 -7.34 -10.84
CA ALA A 12 -3.71 -6.99 -9.95
C ALA A 12 -4.21 -6.75 -8.51
N GLY A 13 -5.31 -6.02 -8.33
CA GLY A 13 -5.95 -5.84 -7.02
C GLY A 13 -6.35 -7.15 -6.35
N HIS A 14 -6.95 -8.09 -7.09
CA HIS A 14 -7.29 -9.41 -6.56
C HIS A 14 -6.06 -10.22 -6.14
N VAL A 15 -4.99 -10.18 -6.94
CA VAL A 15 -3.72 -10.85 -6.60
C VAL A 15 -3.13 -10.27 -5.30
N VAL A 16 -3.11 -8.95 -5.14
CA VAL A 16 -2.60 -8.33 -3.92
C VAL A 16 -3.48 -8.59 -2.70
N GLN A 17 -4.81 -8.64 -2.86
CA GLN A 17 -5.73 -9.02 -1.78
C GLN A 17 -5.41 -10.42 -1.25
N ASN A 18 -5.12 -11.37 -2.17
CA ASN A 18 -4.69 -12.71 -1.78
C ASN A 18 -3.34 -12.67 -1.04
N LEU A 19 -2.40 -11.82 -1.46
CA LEU A 19 -1.14 -11.63 -0.76
C LEU A 19 -1.36 -11.08 0.66
N TYR A 20 -2.27 -10.12 0.86
CA TYR A 20 -2.64 -9.63 2.19
C TYR A 20 -3.13 -10.76 3.10
N LEU A 21 -4.05 -11.58 2.61
CA LEU A 21 -4.60 -12.71 3.37
C LEU A 21 -3.53 -13.77 3.67
N ALA A 22 -2.65 -14.05 2.71
CA ALA A 22 -1.56 -15.00 2.88
C ALA A 22 -0.54 -14.51 3.91
N CYS A 23 -0.20 -13.21 3.90
CA CYS A 23 0.68 -12.61 4.90
C CYS A 23 0.08 -12.72 6.30
N GLU A 24 -1.20 -12.35 6.47
CA GLU A 24 -1.90 -12.44 7.75
C GLU A 24 -1.88 -13.88 8.30
N ALA A 25 -2.15 -14.87 7.43
CA ALA A 25 -2.15 -16.28 7.82
C ALA A 25 -0.80 -16.79 8.34
N VAL A 26 0.32 -16.15 7.98
CA VAL A 26 1.68 -16.52 8.41
C VAL A 26 2.29 -15.53 9.41
N GLY A 27 1.50 -14.60 9.96
CA GLY A 27 1.98 -13.60 10.94
C GLY A 27 2.85 -12.49 10.32
N CYS A 28 2.72 -12.27 9.02
CA CYS A 28 3.38 -11.20 8.28
C CYS A 28 2.39 -10.07 7.97
N GLY A 29 2.93 -8.93 7.55
CA GLY A 29 2.18 -7.82 6.98
C GLY A 29 2.69 -7.50 5.58
N THR A 30 1.84 -6.88 4.78
CA THR A 30 2.20 -6.31 3.49
C THR A 30 1.50 -4.97 3.29
N CYS A 31 2.01 -4.15 2.38
CA CYS A 31 1.38 -2.89 2.00
C CYS A 31 1.57 -2.66 0.51
N ALA A 32 0.49 -2.52 -0.26
CA ALA A 32 0.59 -2.14 -1.66
C ALA A 32 0.94 -0.65 -1.80
N VAL A 33 1.97 -0.34 -2.58
CA VAL A 33 2.49 1.01 -2.80
C VAL A 33 2.59 1.26 -4.31
N ALA A 34 1.77 2.18 -4.80
CA ALA A 34 1.81 2.65 -6.19
C ALA A 34 2.76 3.84 -6.38
N ALA A 35 3.13 4.54 -5.30
CA ALA A 35 4.13 5.61 -5.34
C ALA A 35 5.53 4.99 -5.41
N ILE A 36 5.95 4.62 -6.62
CA ILE A 36 7.25 4.03 -6.92
C ILE A 36 8.00 4.88 -7.94
N ASP A 37 9.33 4.80 -7.90
CA ASP A 37 10.15 5.24 -9.02
C ASP A 37 10.04 4.19 -10.14
N GLN A 38 9.34 4.56 -11.22
CA GLN A 38 9.03 3.65 -12.32
C GLN A 38 10.31 3.12 -12.99
N GLU A 39 11.28 4.00 -13.26
CA GLU A 39 12.51 3.61 -13.96
C GLU A 39 13.33 2.63 -13.12
N VAL A 40 13.42 2.88 -11.81
CA VAL A 40 14.11 1.98 -10.87
C VAL A 40 13.37 0.64 -10.75
N ALA A 41 12.05 0.65 -10.63
CA ALA A 41 11.25 -0.56 -10.48
C ALA A 41 11.29 -1.45 -11.74
N ASP A 42 11.14 -0.85 -12.92
CA ASP A 42 11.20 -1.56 -14.19
C ASP A 42 12.59 -2.15 -14.43
N ALA A 43 13.65 -1.39 -14.13
CA ALA A 43 15.03 -1.88 -14.22
C ALA A 43 15.30 -3.04 -13.24
N LEU A 44 14.79 -2.97 -12.02
CA LEU A 44 14.92 -4.04 -11.01
C LEU A 44 14.28 -5.35 -11.50
N CYS A 45 13.11 -5.25 -12.11
CA CYS A 45 12.37 -6.39 -12.65
C CYS A 45 12.79 -6.77 -14.09
N ARG A 46 13.72 -6.03 -14.70
CA ARG A 46 14.24 -6.23 -16.06
C ARG A 46 13.16 -6.20 -17.13
N VAL A 47 12.19 -5.30 -16.97
CA VAL A 47 11.13 -5.03 -17.96
C VAL A 47 11.42 -3.72 -18.70
N ASP A 48 10.76 -3.50 -19.83
CA ASP A 48 11.11 -2.42 -20.76
C ASP A 48 10.39 -1.09 -20.51
N GLY A 49 9.40 -1.07 -19.62
CA GLY A 49 8.61 0.11 -19.28
C GLY A 49 7.59 0.50 -20.36
N LYS A 50 7.40 -0.32 -21.41
CA LYS A 50 6.56 -0.02 -22.57
C LYS A 50 5.51 -1.10 -22.81
N ASP A 51 5.97 -2.29 -23.14
CA ASP A 51 5.10 -3.46 -23.35
C ASP A 51 4.88 -4.20 -22.02
N GLU A 52 5.88 -4.17 -21.12
CA GLU A 52 5.79 -4.66 -19.74
C GLU A 52 6.35 -3.64 -18.75
N PHE A 53 5.61 -3.38 -17.67
CA PHE A 53 5.99 -2.40 -16.65
C PHE A 53 5.37 -2.75 -15.29
N ILE A 54 6.01 -2.26 -14.22
CA ILE A 54 5.54 -2.46 -12.85
C ILE A 54 4.39 -1.50 -12.54
N VAL A 55 3.29 -2.03 -11.97
CA VAL A 55 2.08 -1.26 -11.63
C VAL A 55 2.02 -0.82 -10.16
N TYR A 56 2.64 -1.58 -9.26
CA TYR A 56 2.85 -1.26 -7.85
C TYR A 56 3.86 -2.24 -7.24
N ALA A 57 4.36 -1.93 -6.06
CA ALA A 57 5.11 -2.85 -5.21
C ALA A 57 4.30 -3.26 -3.98
N ALA A 58 4.54 -4.45 -3.44
CA ALA A 58 3.91 -4.93 -2.21
C ALA A 58 4.96 -5.61 -1.30
N PRO A 59 5.77 -4.83 -0.56
CA PRO A 59 6.73 -5.39 0.39
C PRO A 59 6.06 -6.27 1.44
N VAL A 60 6.75 -7.32 1.88
CA VAL A 60 6.30 -8.24 2.94
C VAL A 60 7.30 -8.20 4.09
N GLY A 61 6.80 -8.13 5.33
CA GLY A 61 7.63 -8.12 6.53
C GLY A 61 6.91 -8.74 7.72
N LEU A 62 7.64 -8.94 8.83
CA LEU A 62 7.04 -9.43 10.08
C LEU A 62 6.06 -8.40 10.63
N SER A 63 4.89 -8.87 11.07
CA SER A 63 3.90 -8.06 11.76
C SER A 63 3.96 -8.35 13.26
N ASP A 64 3.98 -7.31 14.08
CA ASP A 64 3.88 -7.42 15.54
C ASP A 64 2.54 -6.82 15.98
N PRO A 65 1.50 -7.64 16.21
CA PRO A 65 0.15 -7.15 16.48
C PRO A 65 0.04 -6.29 17.75
N GLU A 66 0.91 -6.49 18.73
CA GLU A 66 0.91 -5.68 19.96
C GLU A 66 1.54 -4.31 19.69
N LYS A 67 2.71 -4.26 19.05
CA LYS A 67 3.33 -2.98 18.66
C LYS A 67 2.45 -2.18 17.71
N ASN A 68 1.81 -2.85 16.76
CA ASN A 68 0.89 -2.22 15.83
C ASN A 68 -0.30 -1.60 16.57
N ARG A 69 -0.91 -2.30 17.53
CA ARG A 69 -2.02 -1.77 18.34
C ARG A 69 -1.61 -0.59 19.21
N GLU A 70 -0.44 -0.68 19.85
CA GLU A 70 0.08 0.41 20.67
C GLU A 70 0.38 1.66 19.82
N GLY A 71 1.09 1.48 18.70
CA GLY A 71 1.42 2.54 17.75
C GLY A 71 0.18 3.21 17.17
N ASN A 72 -0.79 2.42 16.70
CA ASN A 72 -2.05 2.93 16.16
C ASN A 72 -2.83 3.74 17.20
N ARG A 73 -2.91 3.26 18.45
CA ARG A 73 -3.60 3.98 19.53
C ARG A 73 -2.95 5.33 19.81
N LYS A 74 -1.63 5.40 19.87
CA LYS A 74 -0.88 6.66 20.05
C LYS A 74 -1.12 7.62 18.89
N MET A 75 -1.07 7.12 17.65
CA MET A 75 -1.32 7.91 16.45
C MET A 75 -2.73 8.52 16.46
N TYR A 76 -3.77 7.72 16.68
CA TYR A 76 -5.15 8.23 16.71
C TYR A 76 -5.38 9.23 17.84
N ALA A 77 -4.81 8.98 19.03
CA ALA A 77 -4.88 9.94 20.13
C ALA A 77 -4.24 11.29 19.75
N GLN A 78 -3.08 11.26 19.10
CA GLN A 78 -2.38 12.46 18.62
C GLN A 78 -3.20 13.19 17.55
N THR A 79 -3.75 12.49 16.56
CA THR A 79 -4.58 13.10 15.51
C THR A 79 -5.81 13.81 16.09
N ILE A 80 -6.45 13.23 17.11
CA ILE A 80 -7.59 13.87 17.80
C ILE A 80 -7.15 15.13 18.53
N LEU A 81 -6.02 15.09 19.25
CA LEU A 81 -5.49 16.25 19.96
C LEU A 81 -5.12 17.39 19.00
N GLU A 82 -4.46 17.07 17.89
CA GLU A 82 -4.11 18.03 16.85
C GLU A 82 -5.35 18.62 16.18
N SER A 83 -6.33 17.78 15.83
CA SER A 83 -7.59 18.23 15.22
C SER A 83 -8.36 19.17 16.15
N ASN A 84 -8.35 18.90 17.46
CA ASN A 84 -8.97 19.77 18.47
C ASN A 84 -8.16 21.06 18.73
N ALA A 85 -6.88 21.11 18.36
CA ALA A 85 -6.02 22.29 18.46
C ALA A 85 -6.06 23.18 17.21
N VAL A 86 -6.59 22.68 16.08
CA VAL A 86 -6.80 23.47 14.86
C VAL A 86 -7.97 24.43 15.10
N LYS A 87 -7.68 25.74 15.05
CA LYS A 87 -8.74 26.76 15.02
C LYS A 87 -9.65 26.50 13.81
N PRO A 88 -10.99 26.59 13.96
CA PRO A 88 -11.90 26.51 12.83
C PRO A 88 -11.48 27.51 11.76
N LEU A 89 -11.49 27.09 10.49
CA LEU A 89 -11.24 27.99 9.37
C LEU A 89 -12.22 29.16 9.45
N GLU A 90 -11.72 30.37 9.61
CA GLU A 90 -12.54 31.59 9.53
C GLU A 90 -13.13 31.65 8.12
N LYS A 91 -14.46 31.78 8.05
CA LYS A 91 -15.21 31.88 6.79
C LYS A 91 -15.01 33.23 6.14
#